data_AF-A0AAJ4A511-F1
#
_entry.id   AF-A0AAJ4A511-F1
#
_cell.length_a   1.000
_cell.length_b   1.000
_cell.length_c   1.000
_cell.angle_alpha   90.00
_cell.angle_beta   90.00
_cell.angle_gamma   90.00
#
_symmetry.space_group_name_H-M   'P 1'
#
loop_
_entity.id
_entity.type
_entity.pdbx_description
1 polymer ?
#
loop_
_entity_poly.entity_id
_entity_poly.type
_entity_poly.pdbx_seq_one_letter_code
_entity_poly.pdbx_strand_id
1 'polypeptide(L)'
;MYILIPVESENIQEASLTKINEVKVWVQVLLDEGKIQEINFNENRDEFEKFSEVLIIMDENEYVWPFIELGMMVLVAHTQRSIDDIVEAFLFRELNELAY
;
A
#
# COMPACT_ATOMS: atom_id res chain seq x y z
N MET A 1 -0.64 10.51 7.67
CA MET A 1 -1.59 9.66 6.93
C MET A 1 -1.08 8.24 6.89
N TYR A 2 -1.98 7.26 6.77
CA TYR A 2 -1.61 5.84 6.69
C TYR A 2 -1.79 5.27 5.28
N ILE A 3 -0.77 4.60 4.77
CA ILE A 3 -0.73 3.94 3.45
C ILE A 3 -0.70 2.42 3.66
N LEU A 4 -1.57 1.70 2.98
CA LEU A 4 -1.66 0.24 2.98
C LEU A 4 -1.02 -0.34 1.73
N ILE A 5 -0.13 -1.32 1.90
CA ILE A 5 0.62 -1.94 0.81
C ILE A 5 0.56 -3.48 0.97
N PRO A 6 0.06 -4.23 -0.02
CA PRO A 6 0.11 -5.68 -0.04
C PRO A 6 1.51 -6.16 -0.45
N VAL A 7 2.14 -7.05 0.33
CA VAL A 7 3.46 -7.62 0.02
C VAL A 7 3.50 -9.14 0.02
N GLU A 8 4.44 -9.71 -0.74
CA GLU A 8 4.56 -11.16 -0.98
C GLU A 8 5.38 -11.93 0.08
N SER A 9 5.97 -11.23 1.06
CA SER A 9 6.90 -11.82 2.03
C SER A 9 6.78 -11.19 3.41
N GLU A 10 6.95 -12.01 4.44
CA GLU A 10 7.16 -11.57 5.84
C GLU A 10 8.57 -11.00 6.07
N ASN A 11 9.52 -11.33 5.20
CA ASN A 11 10.86 -10.75 5.25
C ASN A 11 10.83 -9.36 4.62
N ILE A 12 10.63 -8.34 5.46
CA ILE A 12 10.44 -6.94 5.10
C ILE A 12 11.57 -6.39 4.22
N GLN A 13 12.82 -6.83 4.43
CA GLN A 13 13.96 -6.36 3.65
C GLN A 13 13.91 -6.84 2.19
N GLU A 14 13.17 -7.92 1.93
CA GLU A 14 13.01 -8.55 0.62
C GLU A 14 11.56 -8.47 0.14
N ALA A 15 10.68 -7.83 0.91
CA ALA A 15 9.25 -7.78 0.62
C ALA A 15 8.99 -6.84 -0.57
N SER A 16 8.38 -7.39 -1.61
CA SER A 16 7.93 -6.65 -2.77
C SER A 16 6.42 -6.49 -2.75
N LEU A 17 5.94 -5.37 -3.29
CA LEU A 17 4.56 -5.17 -3.70
C LEU A 17 4.08 -6.37 -4.52
N THR A 18 2.89 -6.84 -4.19
CA THR A 18 2.20 -7.93 -4.89
C THR A 18 0.73 -7.59 -5.08
N LYS A 19 -0.02 -8.49 -5.72
CA LYS A 19 -1.47 -8.34 -5.88
C LYS A 19 -2.20 -8.61 -4.58
N ILE A 20 -3.36 -7.97 -4.40
CA ILE A 20 -4.25 -8.16 -3.25
C ILE A 20 -4.61 -9.64 -3.04
N ASN A 21 -4.79 -10.42 -4.11
CA ASN A 21 -5.11 -11.85 -4.03
C ASN A 21 -3.89 -12.76 -3.77
N GLU A 22 -2.69 -12.22 -3.82
CA GLU A 22 -1.41 -12.91 -3.61
C GLU A 22 -0.69 -12.43 -2.34
N VAL A 23 -1.30 -11.50 -1.61
CA VAL A 23 -0.76 -10.93 -0.38
C VAL A 23 -0.50 -12.01 0.66
N LYS A 24 0.68 -11.95 1.28
CA LYS A 24 1.00 -12.74 2.48
C LYS A 24 1.02 -11.88 3.73
N VAL A 25 1.52 -10.65 3.58
CA VAL A 25 1.59 -9.67 4.66
C VAL A 25 1.11 -8.33 4.15
N TRP A 26 0.40 -7.62 4.99
CA TRP A 26 0.04 -6.23 4.78
C TRP A 26 1.00 -5.33 5.51
N VAL A 27 1.39 -4.24 4.85
CA VAL A 27 2.23 -3.20 5.41
C VAL A 27 1.38 -1.94 5.57
N GLN A 28 1.40 -1.34 6.76
CA GLN A 28 0.83 -0.02 7.00
C GLN A 28 1.95 0.97 7.32
N VAL A 29 2.12 1.97 6.45
CA VAL A 29 3.13 3.02 6.58
C VAL A 29 2.49 4.29 7.12
N LEU A 30 3.00 4.82 8.23
CA LEU A 30 2.70 6.16 8.70
C LEU A 30 3.62 7.16 8.01
N LEU A 31 3.03 7.99 7.14
CA LEU A 31 3.71 9.12 6.53
C LEU A 31 3.32 10.42 7.23
N ASP A 32 4.30 11.15 7.72
CA ASP A 32 4.12 12.48 8.32
C ASP A 32 5.25 13.42 7.91
N GLU A 33 4.90 14.67 7.60
CA GLU A 33 5.82 15.70 7.09
C GLU A 33 6.78 15.22 5.97
N GLY A 34 6.28 14.34 5.10
CA GLY A 34 7.05 13.79 3.98
C GLY A 34 8.07 12.72 4.37
N LYS A 35 7.98 12.15 5.57
CA LYS A 35 8.88 11.11 6.08
C LYS A 35 8.10 9.93 6.65
N ILE A 36 8.68 8.75 6.52
CA ILE A 36 8.20 7.54 7.19
C ILE A 36 8.46 7.70 8.68
N GLN A 37 7.40 7.68 9.49
CA GLN A 37 7.50 7.69 10.95
C GLN A 37 7.41 6.28 11.52
N GLU A 38 6.62 5.42 10.89
CA GLU A 38 6.31 4.07 11.38
C GLU A 38 5.99 3.15 10.21
N ILE A 39 6.37 1.89 10.34
CA ILE A 39 5.98 0.82 9.43
C ILE A 39 5.48 -0.35 10.28
N ASN A 40 4.22 -0.70 10.10
CA ASN A 40 3.53 -1.79 10.78
C ASN A 40 3.24 -2.93 9.82
N PHE A 41 3.20 -4.15 10.35
CA PHE A 41 3.02 -5.37 9.57
C PHE A 41 1.99 -6.26 10.25
N ASN A 42 1.06 -6.80 9.47
CA ASN A 42 0.09 -7.79 9.94
C ASN A 42 -0.25 -8.76 8.80
N GLU A 43 -0.60 -10.00 9.14
CA GLU A 43 -1.12 -10.96 8.16
C GLU A 43 -2.48 -10.53 7.61
N ASN A 44 -3.27 -9.85 8.43
CA ASN A 44 -4.57 -9.31 8.05
C ASN A 44 -4.58 -7.78 8.14
N ARG A 45 -5.04 -7.12 7.07
CA ARG A 45 -5.22 -5.66 7.02
C ARG A 45 -6.18 -5.11 8.08
N ASP A 46 -7.10 -5.93 8.58
CA ASP A 46 -8.09 -5.51 9.58
C ASP A 46 -7.53 -5.52 11.01
N GLU A 47 -6.28 -5.98 11.20
CA GLU A 47 -5.60 -6.01 12.50
C GLU A 47 -4.86 -4.71 12.83
N PHE A 48 -4.79 -3.75 11.90
CA PHE A 48 -4.21 -2.45 12.18
C PHE A 48 -5.14 -1.61 13.08
N GLU A 49 -4.58 -1.00 14.13
CA GLU A 49 -5.33 -0.11 15.01
C GLU A 49 -5.79 1.18 14.32
N LYS A 50 -5.11 1.56 13.24
CA LYS A 50 -5.31 2.81 12.52
C LYS A 50 -5.90 2.54 11.16
N PHE A 51 -6.80 3.41 10.73
CA PHE A 51 -7.39 3.33 9.41
C PHE A 51 -6.39 3.80 8.35
N SER A 52 -6.18 2.97 7.33
CA SER A 52 -5.40 3.36 6.15
C SER A 52 -6.23 4.22 5.21
N GLU A 53 -5.69 5.36 4.81
CA GLU A 53 -6.36 6.33 3.93
C GLU A 53 -6.08 6.04 2.46
N VAL A 54 -4.96 5.38 2.17
CA VAL A 54 -4.48 5.08 0.81
C VAL A 54 -4.18 3.59 0.69
N LEU A 55 -4.59 2.96 -0.41
CA LEU A 55 -4.19 1.62 -0.83
C LEU A 55 -3.29 1.75 -2.07
N ILE A 56 -2.13 1.10 -2.05
CA ILE A 56 -1.27 0.95 -3.22
C ILE A 56 -1.48 -0.43 -3.82
N ILE A 57 -1.74 -0.50 -5.13
CA ILE A 57 -1.91 -1.74 -5.88
C ILE A 57 -0.87 -1.86 -6.99
N MET A 58 -0.64 -3.07 -7.48
CA MET A 58 0.36 -3.33 -8.51
C MET A 58 -0.19 -3.06 -9.91
N ASP A 59 -1.47 -3.36 -10.16
CA ASP A 59 -2.11 -3.08 -11.46
C ASP A 59 -3.62 -2.81 -11.35
N GLU A 60 -4.20 -2.27 -12.43
CA GLU A 60 -5.58 -1.80 -12.48
C GLU A 60 -6.65 -2.91 -12.47
N ASN A 61 -6.24 -4.18 -12.67
CA ASN A 61 -7.18 -5.30 -12.78
C ASN A 61 -7.51 -5.95 -11.43
N GLU A 62 -7.09 -5.35 -10.33
CA GLU A 62 -7.28 -5.88 -8.98
C GLU A 62 -8.67 -5.58 -8.42
N TYR A 63 -9.17 -6.47 -7.54
CA TYR A 63 -10.47 -6.29 -6.91
C TYR A 63 -10.39 -5.31 -5.74
N VAL A 64 -10.48 -4.01 -6.05
CA VAL A 64 -10.30 -2.92 -5.09
C VAL A 64 -11.61 -2.34 -4.53
N TRP A 65 -12.77 -2.78 -5.04
CA TRP A 65 -14.09 -2.27 -4.64
C TRP A 65 -14.28 -2.18 -3.12
N PRO A 66 -13.91 -3.19 -2.31
CA PRO A 66 -14.07 -3.12 -0.86
C PRO A 66 -13.28 -1.98 -0.19
N PHE A 67 -12.18 -1.55 -0.80
CA PHE A 67 -11.33 -0.47 -0.28
C PHE A 67 -11.90 0.91 -0.66
N ILE A 68 -12.45 1.02 -1.87
CA ILE A 68 -13.16 2.22 -2.32
C ILE A 68 -14.42 2.45 -1.46
N GLU A 69 -15.17 1.39 -1.15
CA GLU A 69 -16.35 1.48 -0.26
C GLU A 69 -16.01 1.94 1.16
N LEU A 70 -14.78 1.65 1.63
CA LEU A 70 -14.25 2.14 2.90
C LEU A 70 -13.78 3.60 2.82
N GLY A 71 -13.81 4.23 1.65
CA GLY A 71 -13.37 5.61 1.43
C GLY A 71 -11.86 5.75 1.24
N MET A 72 -11.16 4.67 0.92
CA MET A 72 -9.71 4.73 0.65
C MET A 72 -9.44 5.27 -0.76
N MET A 73 -8.38 6.08 -0.89
CA MET A 73 -7.80 6.40 -2.19
C MET A 73 -7.00 5.20 -2.71
N VAL A 74 -7.19 4.83 -3.97
CA VAL A 74 -6.47 3.71 -4.58
C VAL A 74 -5.50 4.22 -5.63
N LEU A 75 -4.21 3.91 -5.44
CA LEU A 75 -3.13 4.32 -6.34
C LEU A 75 -2.43 3.08 -6.92
N VAL A 76 -1.99 3.18 -8.17
CA VAL A 76 -1.37 2.10 -8.94
C VAL A 76 0.13 2.36 -9.09
N ALA A 77 0.94 1.40 -8.66
CA ALA A 77 2.39 1.38 -8.74
C ALA A 77 2.88 0.42 -9.84
N HIS A 78 2.97 0.93 -11.07
CA HIS A 78 3.32 0.10 -12.23
C HIS A 78 4.76 -0.46 -12.15
N THR A 79 5.70 0.33 -11.62
CA THR A 79 7.14 0.02 -11.65
C THR A 79 7.75 -0.21 -10.28
N GLN A 80 7.21 0.42 -9.24
CA GLN A 80 7.75 0.36 -7.88
C GLN A 80 7.46 -1.00 -7.25
N ARG A 81 8.40 -1.50 -6.46
CA ARG A 81 8.33 -2.84 -5.84
C ARG A 81 8.63 -2.79 -4.35
N SER A 82 9.70 -2.11 -3.95
CA SER A 82 10.01 -1.95 -2.53
C SER A 82 9.13 -0.89 -1.87
N ILE A 83 8.97 -0.97 -0.54
CA ILE A 83 8.21 0.02 0.24
C ILE A 83 8.82 1.42 0.07
N ASP A 84 10.15 1.52 0.07
CA ASP A 84 10.85 2.81 -0.08
C ASP A 84 10.56 3.45 -1.44
N ASP A 85 10.64 2.67 -2.54
CA ASP A 85 10.34 3.18 -3.89
C ASP A 85 8.88 3.65 -4.00
N ILE A 86 7.95 2.92 -3.37
CA ILE A 86 6.52 3.25 -3.38
C ILE A 86 6.26 4.55 -2.62
N VAL A 87 6.87 4.71 -1.44
CA VAL A 87 6.73 5.93 -0.64
C VAL A 87 7.36 7.12 -1.36
N GLU A 88 8.51 6.95 -1.99
CA GLU A 88 9.15 7.99 -2.80
C GLU A 88 8.24 8.41 -3.97
N ALA A 89 7.73 7.46 -4.75
CA ALA A 89 6.80 7.73 -5.85
C ALA A 89 5.51 8.39 -5.36
N PHE A 90 5.00 8.03 -4.18
CA PHE A 90 3.86 8.70 -3.56
C PHE A 90 4.16 10.17 -3.26
N LEU A 91 5.32 10.47 -2.67
CA LEU A 91 5.74 11.84 -2.34
C LEU A 91 5.91 12.71 -3.60
N PHE A 92 6.44 12.13 -4.68
CA PHE A 92 6.59 12.80 -5.98
C PHE A 92 5.32 12.81 -6.84
N ARG A 93 4.24 12.17 -6.38
CA ARG A 93 2.96 12.03 -7.12
C ARG A 93 3.14 11.31 -8.47
N GLU A 94 3.97 10.29 -8.48
CA GLU A 94 4.25 9.46 -9.66
C GLU A 94 3.40 8.19 -9.73
N LEU A 95 2.61 7.92 -8.69
CA LEU A 95 1.61 6.85 -8.68
C LEU A 95 0.32 7.32 -9.35
N ASN A 96 -0.32 6.43 -10.11
CA ASN A 96 -1.54 6.77 -10.84
C ASN A 96 -2.77 6.54 -9.98
N GLU A 97 -3.70 7.50 -9.95
CA GLU A 97 -5.02 7.25 -9.40
C GLU A 97 -5.75 6.21 -10.27
N LEU A 98 -6.42 5.25 -9.64
CA LEU A 98 -7.24 4.30 -10.37
C LEU A 98 -8.45 5.03 -10.96
N ALA A 99 -8.49 5.13 -12.29
CA ALA A 99 -9.61 5.70 -13.02
C ALA A 99 -10.71 4.64 -13.18
N TYR A 100 -11.94 4.96 -12.74
CA TYR A 100 -13.14 4.12 -12.85
C TYR A 100 -14.16 4.69 -13.83
#